data_AF-A0A7S1IKI6-F1
#
_entry.id   AF-A0A7S1IKI6-F1
#
_cell.length_a   1.000
_cell.length_b   1.000
_cell.length_c   1.000
_cell.angle_alpha   90.00
_cell.angle_beta   90.00
_cell.angle_gamma   90.00
#
_symmetry.space_group_name_H-M   'P 1'
#
loop_
_entity.id
_entity.type
_entity.pdbx_description
1 polymer ?
#
loop_
_entity_poly.entity_id
_entity_poly.type
_entity_poly.pdbx_seq_one_letter_code
_entity_poly.pdbx_strand_id
1 'polypeptide(L)'
;NQSGGKGLPEGLCRLYFQQLICGLHACYTNGISHGNLKPDNLLIDTRGCLRIMDFGFDNLQKIKEYLTSGRGTTCFVAPELVLHSPRGSEKADLWSAAAILFTALSGQYPFGQISDPTGRREEVLEDIKAARYCIPECINAA
;
A
#
# COMPACT_ATOMS: atom_id res chain seq x y z
N ASN A 1 2.46 -20.94 12.52
CA ASN A 1 3.67 -20.98 11.66
C ASN A 1 3.42 -20.17 10.40
N GLN A 2 3.63 -18.85 10.45
CA GLN A 2 3.56 -18.01 9.26
C GLN A 2 4.95 -18.03 8.62
N SER A 3 5.08 -18.71 7.48
CA SER A 3 6.24 -18.62 6.60
C SER A 3 6.31 -17.20 6.03
N GLY A 4 6.95 -16.28 6.78
CA GLY A 4 7.25 -14.94 6.32
C GLY A 4 8.12 -15.03 5.07
N GLY A 5 7.58 -14.62 3.93
CA GLY A 5 8.32 -14.61 2.67
C GLY A 5 9.56 -13.74 2.80
N LYS A 6 10.68 -14.17 2.22
CA LYS A 6 11.85 -13.32 2.09
C LYS A 6 11.50 -12.16 1.15
N GLY A 7 11.80 -10.93 1.53
CA GLY A 7 11.63 -9.76 0.66
C GLY A 7 12.45 -9.84 -0.63
N LEU A 8 12.12 -8.98 -1.57
CA LEU A 8 12.82 -8.81 -2.83
C LEU A 8 14.20 -8.17 -2.61
N PRO A 9 15.16 -8.37 -3.55
CA PRO A 9 16.45 -7.68 -3.49
C PRO A 9 16.28 -6.15 -3.45
N GLU A 10 17.04 -5.48 -2.59
CA GLU A 10 16.95 -4.02 -2.39
C GLU A 10 17.07 -3.24 -3.71
N GLY A 11 17.99 -3.64 -4.60
CA GLY A 11 18.17 -3.01 -5.90
C GLY A 11 16.91 -3.07 -6.78
N LEU A 12 16.14 -4.16 -6.69
CA LEU A 12 14.88 -4.32 -7.42
C LEU A 12 13.77 -3.48 -6.79
N CYS A 13 13.69 -3.46 -5.45
CA CYS A 13 12.77 -2.58 -4.72
C CYS A 13 13.01 -1.11 -5.07
N ARG A 14 14.27 -0.68 -5.07
CA ARG A 14 14.69 0.68 -5.43
C ARG A 14 14.28 1.02 -6.87
N LEU A 15 14.56 0.13 -7.82
CA LEU A 15 14.22 0.32 -9.24
C LEU A 15 12.71 0.54 -9.43
N TYR A 16 11.88 -0.35 -8.88
CA TYR A 16 10.43 -0.25 -9.05
C TYR A 16 9.82 0.89 -8.24
N PHE A 17 10.33 1.18 -7.05
CA PHE A 17 9.84 2.30 -6.26
C PHE A 17 10.14 3.65 -6.93
N GLN A 18 11.31 3.81 -7.54
CA GLN A 18 11.61 5.00 -8.35
C GLN A 18 10.60 5.17 -9.51
N GLN A 19 10.32 4.10 -10.25
CA GLN A 19 9.33 4.14 -11.34
C GLN A 19 7.92 4.45 -10.81
N LEU A 20 7.54 3.88 -9.68
CA LEU A 20 6.26 4.15 -9.03
C LEU A 20 6.12 5.63 -8.64
N ILE A 21 7.12 6.20 -7.97
CA ILE A 21 7.11 7.61 -7.57
C ILE A 21 7.08 8.53 -8.79
N CYS A 22 7.81 8.21 -9.86
CA CYS A 22 7.73 8.95 -11.12
C CYS A 22 6.32 8.90 -11.73
N GLY A 23 5.67 7.74 -11.74
CA GLY A 23 4.30 7.58 -12.21
C GLY A 23 3.29 8.36 -11.38
N LEU A 24 3.37 8.28 -10.04
CA LEU A 24 2.51 9.05 -9.13
C LEU A 24 2.74 10.56 -9.27
N HIS A 25 3.98 11.01 -9.47
CA HIS A 25 4.27 12.41 -9.72
C HIS A 25 3.63 12.91 -11.03
N ALA A 26 3.64 12.08 -12.09
CA ALA A 26 2.95 12.39 -13.33
C ALA A 26 1.42 12.49 -13.12
N CYS A 27 0.82 11.62 -12.31
CA CYS A 27 -0.60 11.72 -11.95
C CYS A 27 -0.90 13.02 -11.18
N TYR A 28 -0.11 13.29 -10.14
CA TYR A 28 -0.26 14.45 -9.27
C TYR A 28 -0.18 15.78 -10.05
N THR A 29 0.80 15.90 -10.96
CA THR A 29 0.96 17.10 -11.80
C THR A 29 -0.18 17.31 -12.78
N ASN A 30 -0.98 16.27 -13.06
CA ASN A 30 -2.20 16.34 -13.86
C ASN A 30 -3.48 16.41 -13.00
N GLY A 31 -3.36 16.61 -11.68
CA GLY A 31 -4.51 16.69 -10.77
C GLY A 31 -5.23 15.36 -10.57
N ILE A 32 -4.56 14.23 -10.84
CA ILE A 32 -5.11 12.88 -10.69
C ILE A 32 -4.53 12.25 -9.42
N SER A 33 -5.40 11.72 -8.58
CA SER A 33 -5.05 10.76 -7.54
C SER A 33 -5.48 9.36 -7.96
N HIS A 34 -4.76 8.34 -7.52
CA HIS A 34 -5.10 6.96 -7.81
C HIS A 34 -6.16 6.43 -6.85
N GLY A 35 -5.96 6.63 -5.54
CA GLY A 35 -6.89 6.28 -4.47
C GLY A 35 -7.03 4.78 -4.16
N ASN A 36 -6.28 3.91 -4.85
CA ASN A 36 -6.36 2.45 -4.73
C ASN A 36 -5.04 1.79 -5.12
N LEU A 37 -3.96 2.39 -4.66
CA LEU A 37 -2.64 1.88 -4.97
C LEU A 37 -2.36 0.64 -4.11
N LYS A 38 -2.06 -0.47 -4.77
CA LYS A 38 -1.75 -1.78 -4.18
C LYS A 38 -0.90 -2.59 -5.17
N PRO A 39 -0.19 -3.64 -4.74
CA PRO A 39 0.65 -4.45 -5.63
C PRO A 39 -0.11 -5.01 -6.84
N ASP A 40 -1.37 -5.41 -6.69
CA ASP A 40 -2.21 -5.92 -7.78
C ASP A 40 -2.43 -4.92 -8.92
N ASN A 41 -2.30 -3.61 -8.62
CA ASN A 41 -2.48 -2.51 -9.56
C ASN A 41 -1.15 -2.00 -10.13
N LEU A 42 -0.06 -2.72 -9.88
CA LEU A 42 1.28 -2.43 -10.41
C LEU A 42 1.71 -3.57 -11.33
N LEU A 43 1.68 -3.32 -12.64
CA LEU A 43 2.12 -4.29 -13.64
C LEU A 43 3.58 -4.06 -13.97
N ILE A 44 4.31 -5.16 -14.23
CA ILE A 44 5.66 -5.11 -14.79
C ILE A 44 5.56 -5.63 -16.22
N ASP A 45 5.92 -4.80 -17.20
CA ASP A 45 5.92 -5.21 -18.61
C ASP A 45 7.14 -6.09 -18.95
N THR A 46 7.17 -6.63 -20.17
CA THR A 46 8.25 -7.53 -20.63
C THR A 46 9.64 -6.88 -20.68
N ARG A 47 9.73 -5.55 -20.52
CA ARG A 47 10.99 -4.80 -20.44
C ARG A 47 11.38 -4.46 -18.99
N GLY A 48 10.62 -4.92 -18.00
CA GLY A 48 10.86 -4.57 -16.60
C GLY A 48 10.39 -3.16 -16.24
N CYS A 49 9.50 -2.56 -17.02
CA CYS A 49 8.92 -1.26 -16.67
C CYS A 49 7.64 -1.44 -15.85
N LEU A 50 7.58 -0.78 -14.70
CA LEU A 50 6.39 -0.70 -13.86
C LEU A 50 5.35 0.23 -14.49
N ARG A 51 4.09 -0.21 -14.51
CA ARG A 51 2.94 0.56 -14.96
C ARG A 51 1.84 0.53 -13.91
N ILE A 52 1.26 1.69 -13.65
CA ILE A 52 0.15 1.89 -12.73
C ILE A 52 -1.16 1.69 -13.51
N MET A 53 -2.09 0.89 -12.98
CA MET A 53 -3.38 0.58 -13.60
C MET A 53 -4.54 0.69 -12.61
N ASP A 54 -5.78 0.63 -13.09
CA ASP A 54 -6.99 0.59 -12.27
C ASP A 54 -7.16 1.84 -11.38
N PHE A 55 -7.06 3.01 -12.04
CA PHE A 55 -7.44 4.29 -11.47
C PHE A 55 -8.93 4.29 -11.15
N GLY A 56 -9.28 4.66 -9.93
CA GLY A 56 -10.69 4.90 -9.61
C GLY A 56 -11.08 4.49 -8.21
N PHE A 57 -10.68 5.28 -7.23
CA PHE A 57 -11.28 5.23 -5.89
C PHE A 57 -11.55 6.63 -5.31
N ASP A 58 -11.78 7.63 -6.14
CA ASP A 58 -12.12 8.99 -5.68
C ASP A 58 -13.50 9.10 -5.00
N ASN A 59 -14.23 7.99 -4.82
CA ASN A 59 -15.49 7.98 -4.09
C ASN A 59 -15.30 7.38 -2.69
N LEU A 60 -15.39 8.24 -1.67
CA LEU A 60 -15.37 7.88 -0.24
C LEU A 60 -16.36 6.75 0.10
N GLN A 61 -17.50 6.69 -0.59
CA GLN A 61 -18.48 5.62 -0.43
C GLN A 61 -17.93 4.25 -0.85
N LYS A 62 -17.17 4.19 -1.97
CA LYS A 62 -16.51 2.96 -2.42
C LYS A 62 -15.39 2.53 -1.47
N ILE A 63 -14.66 3.49 -0.89
CA ILE A 63 -13.64 3.21 0.13
C ILE A 63 -14.31 2.61 1.36
N LYS A 64 -15.42 3.19 1.83
CA LYS A 64 -16.18 2.67 2.96
C LYS A 64 -16.73 1.27 2.69
N GLU A 65 -17.29 1.04 1.50
CA GLU A 65 -17.73 -0.29 1.06
C GLU A 65 -16.57 -1.29 0.99
N TYR A 66 -15.42 -0.88 0.44
CA TYR A 66 -14.22 -1.71 0.38
C TYR A 66 -13.73 -2.09 1.78
N LEU A 67 -13.58 -1.10 2.68
CA LEU A 67 -13.19 -1.32 4.07
C LEU A 67 -14.19 -2.26 4.75
N THR A 68 -15.49 -1.98 4.68
CA THR A 68 -16.55 -2.78 5.35
C THR A 68 -16.70 -4.19 4.77
N SER A 69 -16.52 -4.38 3.45
CA SER A 69 -16.76 -5.65 2.75
C SER A 69 -15.90 -6.81 3.22
N GLY A 70 -14.78 -6.54 3.90
CA GLY A 70 -13.81 -7.57 4.28
C GLY A 70 -13.07 -8.19 3.08
N ARG A 71 -13.34 -7.70 1.86
CA ARG A 71 -12.71 -8.14 0.62
C ARG A 71 -11.69 -7.08 0.23
N GLY A 72 -10.52 -7.13 0.86
CA GLY A 72 -9.47 -6.18 0.53
C GLY A 72 -8.25 -6.29 1.41
N THR A 73 -7.08 -6.20 0.81
CA THR A 73 -5.81 -5.98 1.51
C THR A 73 -5.77 -4.51 1.94
N THR A 74 -6.43 -4.18 3.05
CA THR A 74 -6.52 -2.80 3.59
C THR A 74 -5.19 -2.27 4.15
N CYS A 75 -4.16 -3.11 4.20
CA CYS A 75 -2.82 -2.78 4.74
C CYS A 75 -2.07 -1.69 3.96
N PHE A 76 -2.59 -1.29 2.79
CA PHE A 76 -2.04 -0.18 1.98
C PHE A 76 -2.86 1.11 2.12
N VAL A 77 -3.99 1.09 2.83
CA VAL A 77 -4.89 2.24 2.95
C VAL A 77 -4.34 3.23 3.98
N ALA A 78 -4.38 4.51 3.64
CA ALA A 78 -3.93 5.60 4.49
C ALA A 78 -4.87 5.86 5.69
N PRO A 79 -4.34 6.34 6.84
CA PRO A 79 -5.14 6.55 8.05
C PRO A 79 -6.31 7.51 7.83
N GLU A 80 -6.13 8.58 7.06
CA GLU A 80 -7.16 9.56 6.74
C GLU A 80 -8.34 8.95 5.97
N LEU A 81 -8.10 7.93 5.15
CA LEU A 81 -9.14 7.22 4.41
C LEU A 81 -9.90 6.25 5.33
N VAL A 82 -9.23 5.65 6.31
CA VAL A 82 -9.88 4.88 7.39
C VAL A 82 -10.71 5.78 8.30
N LEU A 83 -10.26 7.02 8.52
CA LEU A 83 -10.94 8.05 9.31
C LEU A 83 -12.01 8.83 8.52
N HIS A 84 -12.26 8.46 7.26
CA HIS A 84 -13.27 9.05 6.37
C HIS A 84 -13.06 10.53 6.05
N SER A 85 -11.81 11.00 5.99
CA SER A 85 -11.47 12.36 5.59
C SER A 85 -11.33 12.48 4.07
N PRO A 86 -12.05 13.40 3.40
CA PRO A 86 -11.98 13.59 1.94
C PRO A 86 -10.77 14.42 1.47
N ARG A 87 -9.82 14.75 2.37
CA ARG A 87 -8.67 15.62 2.06
C ARG A 87 -7.39 14.80 1.96
N GLY A 88 -6.57 15.10 0.95
CA GLY A 88 -5.21 14.59 0.83
C GLY A 88 -5.07 13.27 0.06
N SER A 89 -5.83 13.06 -1.02
CA SER A 89 -5.74 11.86 -1.85
C SER A 89 -4.33 11.63 -2.41
N GLU A 90 -3.56 12.71 -2.64
CA GLU A 90 -2.16 12.65 -3.02
C GLU A 90 -1.25 12.12 -1.90
N LYS A 91 -1.57 12.41 -0.63
CA LYS A 91 -0.83 11.91 0.52
C LYS A 91 -1.18 10.45 0.80
N ALA A 92 -2.44 10.08 0.55
CA ALA A 92 -2.89 8.70 0.65
C ALA A 92 -2.16 7.80 -0.36
N ASP A 93 -1.97 8.24 -1.62
CA ASP A 93 -1.21 7.47 -2.61
C ASP A 93 0.27 7.28 -2.20
N LEU A 94 0.88 8.28 -1.56
CA LEU A 94 2.25 8.16 -1.02
C LEU A 94 2.34 7.19 0.15
N TRP A 95 1.33 7.18 1.04
CA TRP A 95 1.23 6.18 2.10
C TRP A 95 1.16 4.77 1.52
N SER A 96 0.28 4.55 0.55
CA SER A 96 0.14 3.27 -0.12
C SER A 96 1.45 2.85 -0.79
N ALA A 97 2.15 3.78 -1.46
CA ALA A 97 3.45 3.50 -2.08
C ALA A 97 4.50 3.08 -1.03
N ALA A 98 4.57 3.75 0.13
CA ALA A 98 5.48 3.39 1.20
C ALA A 98 5.18 2.01 1.80
N ALA A 99 3.90 1.68 2.00
CA ALA A 99 3.49 0.36 2.45
C ALA A 99 3.85 -0.74 1.42
N ILE A 100 3.73 -0.46 0.12
CA ILE A 100 4.19 -1.36 -0.95
C ILE A 100 5.70 -1.57 -0.88
N LEU A 101 6.49 -0.51 -0.69
CA LEU A 101 7.95 -0.61 -0.54
C LEU A 101 8.33 -1.45 0.69
N PHE A 102 7.69 -1.19 1.84
CA PHE A 102 7.90 -1.97 3.06
C PHE A 102 7.66 -3.46 2.79
N THR A 103 6.54 -3.79 2.13
CA THR A 103 6.19 -5.17 1.81
C THR A 103 7.14 -5.80 0.81
N ALA A 104 7.58 -5.05 -0.20
CA ALA A 104 8.59 -5.52 -1.14
C ALA A 104 9.93 -5.84 -0.44
N LEU A 105 10.37 -5.00 0.50
CA LEU A 105 11.64 -5.16 1.23
C LEU A 105 11.61 -6.25 2.29
N SER A 106 10.51 -6.36 3.05
CA SER A 106 10.42 -7.28 4.19
C SER A 106 9.75 -8.62 3.85
N GLY A 107 8.93 -8.66 2.78
CA GLY A 107 7.97 -9.73 2.55
C GLY A 107 6.81 -9.76 3.55
N GLN A 108 6.65 -8.71 4.36
CA GLN A 108 5.64 -8.57 5.41
C GLN A 108 4.78 -7.32 5.19
N TYR A 109 3.56 -7.31 5.72
CA TYR A 109 2.72 -6.11 5.69
C TYR A 109 3.01 -5.24 6.92
N PRO A 110 3.14 -3.91 6.78
CA PRO A 110 3.54 -3.03 7.89
C PRO A 110 2.56 -3.11 9.08
N PHE A 111 1.28 -3.31 8.80
CA PHE A 111 0.20 -3.39 9.80
C PHE A 111 -0.43 -4.79 9.88
N GLY A 112 0.14 -5.80 9.21
CA GLY A 112 -0.47 -7.13 9.08
C GLY A 112 -1.52 -7.25 7.97
N GLN A 113 -2.13 -8.44 7.82
CA GLN A 113 -3.20 -8.70 6.86
C GLN A 113 -4.55 -8.83 7.56
N ILE A 114 -5.60 -8.32 6.90
CA ILE A 114 -7.00 -8.46 7.37
C ILE A 114 -7.62 -9.81 6.97
N SER A 115 -6.88 -10.69 6.28
CA SER A 115 -7.35 -12.00 5.80
C SER A 115 -7.13 -13.17 6.77
N ASP A 116 -6.73 -12.91 8.01
CA ASP A 116 -6.44 -13.97 8.99
C ASP A 116 -7.75 -14.48 9.65
N PRO A 117 -7.98 -15.80 9.81
CA PRO A 117 -9.14 -16.36 10.53
C PRO A 117 -9.23 -15.93 11.99
N THR A 118 -8.20 -15.24 12.51
CA THR A 118 -8.04 -14.79 13.88
C THR A 118 -8.84 -13.54 14.23
N GLY A 119 -9.43 -12.84 13.25
CA GLY A 119 -10.31 -11.69 13.52
C GLY A 119 -9.61 -10.41 13.99
N ARG A 120 -8.30 -10.25 13.72
CA ARG A 120 -7.50 -9.07 14.15
C ARG A 120 -7.73 -7.81 13.30
N ARG A 121 -8.87 -7.70 12.63
CA ARG A 121 -9.20 -6.60 11.74
C ARG A 121 -9.17 -5.25 12.47
N GLU A 122 -9.84 -5.17 13.62
CA GLU A 122 -9.88 -3.95 14.42
C GLU A 122 -8.49 -3.52 14.89
N GLU A 123 -7.64 -4.46 15.31
CA GLU A 123 -6.25 -4.18 15.70
C GLU A 123 -5.45 -3.57 14.53
N VAL A 124 -5.52 -4.19 13.35
CA VAL A 124 -4.85 -3.69 12.12
C VAL A 124 -5.34 -2.29 11.77
N LEU A 125 -6.65 -2.03 11.86
CA LEU A 125 -7.21 -0.71 11.58
C LEU A 125 -6.77 0.33 12.61
N GLU A 126 -6.67 -0.03 13.89
CA GLU A 126 -6.14 0.85 14.93
C GLU A 126 -4.64 1.14 14.74
N ASP A 127 -3.87 0.16 14.32
CA ASP A 127 -2.45 0.34 13.99
C ASP A 127 -2.26 1.24 12.76
N ILE A 128 -3.09 1.09 11.73
CA ILE A 128 -3.09 2.01 10.57
C ILE A 128 -3.41 3.44 11.04
N LYS A 129 -4.51 3.64 11.79
CA LYS A 129 -4.91 4.98 12.28
C LYS A 129 -3.83 5.64 13.13
N ALA A 130 -3.11 4.85 13.94
CA ALA A 130 -2.06 5.33 14.81
C ALA A 130 -0.66 5.30 14.18
N ALA A 131 -0.54 4.85 12.93
CA ALA A 131 0.72 4.60 12.23
C ALA A 131 1.71 3.73 13.04
N ARG A 132 1.21 2.72 13.75
CA ARG A 132 2.02 1.78 14.54
C ARG A 132 2.49 0.62 13.68
N TYR A 133 3.79 0.54 13.43
CA TYR A 133 4.44 -0.57 12.76
C TYR A 133 5.86 -0.75 13.29
N CYS A 134 6.44 -1.93 13.07
CA CYS A 134 7.82 -2.23 13.44
C CYS A 134 8.66 -2.43 12.17
N ILE A 135 9.88 -1.87 12.17
CA ILE A 135 10.86 -2.14 11.10
C ILE A 135 11.52 -3.49 11.38
N PRO A 136 11.36 -4.50 10.51
CA PRO A 136 11.99 -5.80 10.72
C PRO A 136 13.52 -5.72 10.57
N GLU A 137 14.25 -6.57 11.28
CA GLU A 137 15.72 -6.62 11.24
C GLU A 137 16.27 -6.82 9.82
N CYS A 138 15.53 -7.51 8.95
CA CYS A 138 15.93 -7.74 7.56
C CYS A 138 16.04 -6.45 6.72
N ILE A 139 15.42 -5.34 7.16
CA ILE A 139 15.56 -4.03 6.53
C ILE A 139 16.75 -3.25 7.12
N ASN A 140 17.14 -3.51 8.39
CA ASN A 140 18.21 -2.78 9.08
C ASN A 140 19.63 -3.30 8.77
N ALA A 141 19.77 -4.41 8.05
CA ALA A 141 21.04 -5.09 7.83
C ALA A 141 21.78 -4.71 6.51
N ALA A 142 21.47 -3.56 5.92
CA ALA A 142 22.09 -3.05 4.69
C ALA A 142 23.26 -2.09 4.97
#